data_AF-A0A420DH25-F1
#
_entry.id   AF-A0A420DH25-F1
#
_cell.length_a   1.000
_cell.length_b   1.000
_cell.length_c   1.000
_cell.angle_alpha   90.00
_cell.angle_beta   90.00
_cell.angle_gamma   90.00
#
_symmetry.space_group_name_H-M   'P 1'
#
loop_
_entity.id
_entity.type
_entity.pdbx_description
1 polymer ?
#
loop_
_entity_poly.entity_id
_entity_poly.type
_entity_poly.pdbx_seq_one_letter_code
_entity_poly.pdbx_strand_id
1 'polypeptide(L)'
;MRLIKFIILLLILVLPNLSFGQDIQLYQQFNGRYDYTAIGNTLNQFENNLDQSFCSILESSQATLNLSSDSTIIAAYLYWAGSGIGDENVTLNGVSIDAQTTYNVTGTLRNLAYFSCFADITDFVISEGNTDYLLEDLDISETLTSNIWYCENRTNFAGWSIHVIYEDESLPLNQLSVFQGLEIIDRNVQEKTIVLDNLNVLDNVGAKIGFLAWEGDNALNFGESLSINGNILSNPPLNLSNNAFNGTNTFTNSNTFYNCDLDVYNIQDNISIGDTSATIRLTTGELVNGVMQADLIILNTVVTVFNSQLPDATITIDDYILNCNSREVEINYTVYNVNSTDVLPANTPIAFYTNGVLITQSSTQNELPISASENNTITITLPNSTVENYIFTASVDDDGTNNGIITEINEDNNIDNESLELLTTPPIEILPNHLKCNEGSNSAVFNLIDNFSTSTNISFGLIQFYNNLSDLEAGENEILIPDSYSNITNPQTIYIKVKNSPCYEVYQFDILVENCPPHIPQGFSPNNDTINDWFNIQNLYGFFDNHELKIFNRYGTLIFEGNDDKPWYGLINRGINNHGNLVPVGTYFYILNLNDPNYKPMVGWVYVNY
;
A
#
# COMPACT_ATOMS: atom_id res chain seq x y z
N MET A 1 14.53 -30.28 -46.56
CA MET A 1 14.41 -29.43 -45.35
C MET A 1 13.45 -29.94 -44.27
N ARG A 2 12.67 -31.03 -44.46
CA ARG A 2 11.76 -31.56 -43.43
C ARG A 2 12.31 -32.73 -42.59
N LEU A 3 13.36 -33.43 -43.05
CA LEU A 3 13.95 -34.57 -42.32
C LEU A 3 14.91 -34.13 -41.19
N ILE A 4 15.61 -33.00 -41.35
CA ILE A 4 16.60 -32.51 -40.38
C ILE A 4 15.92 -31.92 -39.13
N LYS A 5 14.71 -31.36 -39.26
CA LYS A 5 13.93 -30.87 -38.11
C LYS A 5 13.38 -31.99 -37.22
N PHE A 6 13.19 -33.20 -37.76
CA PHE A 6 12.67 -34.34 -36.99
C PHE A 6 13.77 -35.02 -36.16
N ILE A 7 15.01 -35.03 -36.65
CA ILE A 7 16.18 -35.59 -35.92
C ILE A 7 16.62 -34.66 -34.77
N ILE A 8 16.49 -33.34 -34.94
CA ILE A 8 16.79 -32.36 -33.87
C ILE A 8 15.75 -32.41 -32.75
N LEU A 9 14.48 -32.71 -33.06
CA LEU A 9 13.43 -32.87 -32.04
C LEU A 9 13.62 -34.17 -31.22
N LEU A 10 14.16 -35.23 -31.83
CA LEU A 10 14.42 -36.50 -31.14
C LEU A 10 15.65 -36.45 -30.24
N LEU A 11 16.62 -35.57 -30.53
CA LEU A 11 17.84 -35.40 -29.71
C LEU A 11 17.63 -34.50 -28.48
N ILE A 12 16.53 -33.74 -28.40
CA ILE A 12 16.17 -32.93 -27.22
C ILE A 12 15.37 -33.77 -26.20
N LEU A 13 14.90 -34.96 -26.58
CA LEU A 13 14.12 -35.87 -25.73
C LEU A 13 14.95 -36.93 -24.99
N VAL A 14 16.28 -36.87 -25.09
CA VAL A 14 17.20 -37.76 -24.35
C VAL A 14 18.30 -36.93 -23.71
N LEU A 15 17.92 -35.97 -22.88
CA LEU A 15 18.79 -35.50 -21.80
C LEU A 15 18.38 -36.32 -20.56
N PRO A 16 19.29 -37.05 -19.91
CA PRO A 16 18.99 -37.56 -18.58
C PRO A 16 18.72 -36.35 -17.69
N ASN A 17 17.54 -36.26 -17.11
CA ASN A 17 17.30 -35.37 -15.97
C ASN A 17 18.21 -35.87 -14.85
N LEU A 18 19.38 -35.27 -14.71
CA LEU A 18 20.14 -35.36 -13.48
C LEU A 18 19.31 -34.59 -12.45
N SER A 19 18.50 -35.31 -11.67
CA SER A 19 17.85 -34.77 -10.48
C SER A 19 18.96 -34.58 -9.46
N PHE A 20 19.47 -33.36 -9.33
CA PHE A 20 20.25 -32.97 -8.16
C PHE A 20 19.30 -32.93 -6.95
N GLY A 21 19.82 -33.25 -5.76
CA GLY A 21 19.05 -33.07 -4.52
C GLY A 21 18.51 -31.65 -4.42
N GLN A 22 17.35 -31.50 -3.80
CA GLN A 22 16.76 -30.18 -3.57
C GLN A 22 17.32 -29.65 -2.27
N ASP A 23 18.02 -28.50 -2.35
CA ASP A 23 18.68 -27.88 -1.20
C ASP A 23 17.70 -27.73 -0.03
N ILE A 24 18.17 -27.98 1.19
CA ILE A 24 17.42 -27.67 2.41
C ILE A 24 17.32 -26.14 2.54
N GLN A 25 16.11 -25.61 2.50
CA GLN A 25 15.83 -24.16 2.53
C GLN A 25 14.76 -23.81 3.57
N LEU A 26 14.77 -22.54 4.03
CA LEU A 26 13.76 -22.03 4.96
C LEU A 26 12.38 -22.11 4.30
N TYR A 27 11.47 -22.85 4.93
CA TYR A 27 10.08 -22.96 4.49
C TYR A 27 9.19 -21.96 5.22
N GLN A 28 9.24 -21.97 6.55
CA GLN A 28 8.41 -21.11 7.38
C GLN A 28 9.10 -20.77 8.69
N GLN A 29 8.88 -19.56 9.17
CA GLN A 29 9.39 -19.06 10.45
C GLN A 29 8.22 -18.56 11.31
N PHE A 30 8.31 -18.81 12.60
CA PHE A 30 7.35 -18.41 13.62
C PHE A 30 8.07 -17.64 14.72
N ASN A 31 7.61 -16.44 15.04
CA ASN A 31 8.22 -15.56 16.05
C ASN A 31 7.21 -15.30 17.16
N GLY A 32 7.50 -15.76 18.38
CA GLY A 32 6.55 -15.72 19.49
C GLY A 32 6.83 -16.80 20.51
N ARG A 33 5.85 -17.19 21.31
CA ARG A 33 6.04 -18.24 22.32
C ARG A 33 5.82 -19.63 21.72
N TYR A 34 6.60 -19.92 20.68
CA TYR A 34 6.45 -21.13 19.89
C TYR A 34 7.48 -22.19 20.23
N ASP A 35 7.04 -23.44 20.17
CA ASP A 35 7.89 -24.62 20.15
C ASP A 35 7.25 -25.67 19.22
N TYR A 36 7.90 -26.82 19.02
CA TYR A 36 7.36 -27.92 18.25
C TYR A 36 7.58 -29.27 18.93
N THR A 37 6.73 -30.21 18.54
CA THR A 37 6.89 -31.64 18.75
C THR A 37 6.76 -32.34 17.40
N ALA A 38 7.22 -33.58 17.29
CA ALA A 38 7.01 -34.38 16.10
C ALA A 38 6.58 -35.80 16.48
N ILE A 39 5.67 -36.35 15.67
CA ILE A 39 5.25 -37.74 15.73
C ILE A 39 5.54 -38.39 14.39
N GLY A 40 5.58 -39.71 14.34
CA GLY A 40 5.82 -40.44 13.10
C GLY A 40 6.05 -41.90 13.36
N ASN A 41 5.96 -42.71 12.32
CA ASN A 41 6.34 -44.12 12.39
C ASN A 41 6.98 -44.62 11.08
N THR A 42 7.77 -45.67 11.19
CA THR A 42 8.35 -46.37 10.05
C THR A 42 7.37 -47.42 9.52
N LEU A 43 7.43 -47.71 8.23
CA LEU A 43 6.77 -48.87 7.63
C LEU A 43 7.74 -50.05 7.46
N ASN A 44 8.99 -49.92 7.91
CA ASN A 44 9.93 -51.03 7.97
C ASN A 44 9.64 -51.92 9.19
N GLN A 45 9.59 -53.23 8.97
CA GLN A 45 9.38 -54.20 10.06
C GLN A 45 10.59 -54.34 10.99
N PHE A 46 11.78 -54.06 10.46
CA PHE A 46 13.06 -54.16 11.13
C PHE A 46 14.09 -53.27 10.42
N GLU A 47 15.28 -53.10 11.00
CA GLU A 47 16.41 -52.47 10.31
C GLU A 47 16.87 -53.35 9.14
N ASN A 48 16.91 -52.78 7.94
CA ASN A 48 17.14 -53.52 6.69
C ASN A 48 18.55 -54.17 6.63
N ASN A 49 19.54 -53.66 7.35
CA ASN A 49 20.89 -54.24 7.41
C ASN A 49 21.02 -55.40 8.42
N LEU A 50 20.11 -55.51 9.39
CA LEU A 50 20.12 -56.57 10.41
C LEU A 50 19.25 -57.78 10.06
N ASP A 51 18.10 -57.59 9.43
CA ASP A 51 17.22 -58.68 8.95
C ASP A 51 17.02 -58.61 7.44
N GLN A 52 17.55 -59.62 6.75
CA GLN A 52 17.55 -59.68 5.28
C GLN A 52 16.40 -60.53 4.72
N SER A 53 15.48 -60.98 5.58
CA SER A 53 14.38 -61.86 5.19
C SER A 53 13.17 -61.11 4.61
N PHE A 54 13.11 -59.79 4.81
CA PHE A 54 12.05 -58.93 4.27
C PHE A 54 12.60 -57.96 3.21
N CYS A 55 11.82 -57.74 2.16
CA CYS A 55 11.98 -56.58 1.27
C CYS A 55 10.59 -56.11 0.83
N SER A 56 9.84 -55.67 1.83
CA SER A 56 8.47 -55.17 1.74
C SER A 56 8.25 -54.21 2.90
N ILE A 57 7.32 -53.29 2.73
CA ILE A 57 6.89 -52.37 3.78
C ILE A 57 5.59 -52.87 4.43
N LEU A 58 5.30 -52.40 5.64
CA LEU A 58 4.00 -52.54 6.28
C LEU A 58 2.94 -51.77 5.50
N GLU A 59 1.71 -52.28 5.49
CA GLU A 59 0.57 -51.62 4.84
C GLU A 59 0.14 -50.33 5.57
N SER A 60 0.44 -50.25 6.87
CA SER A 60 0.15 -49.07 7.70
C SER A 60 1.02 -49.02 8.94
N SER A 61 1.12 -47.82 9.53
CA SER A 61 1.72 -47.61 10.85
C SER A 61 1.08 -46.40 11.53
N GLN A 62 1.17 -46.34 12.86
CA GLN A 62 0.53 -45.29 13.65
C GLN A 62 1.49 -44.60 14.63
N ALA A 63 1.21 -43.34 14.96
CA ALA A 63 1.88 -42.60 16.02
C ALA A 63 0.88 -41.74 16.80
N THR A 64 1.10 -41.58 18.10
CA THR A 64 0.19 -40.85 18.99
C THR A 64 0.64 -39.41 19.18
N LEU A 65 -0.24 -38.45 18.91
CA LEU A 65 -0.04 -37.05 19.31
C LEU A 65 -0.58 -36.84 20.74
N ASN A 66 0.27 -36.33 21.61
CA ASN A 66 -0.10 -35.98 22.98
C ASN A 66 0.53 -34.63 23.37
N LEU A 67 -0.12 -33.55 22.96
CA LEU A 67 0.25 -32.19 23.29
C LEU A 67 -0.42 -31.73 24.60
N SER A 68 0.23 -30.82 25.34
CA SER A 68 -0.38 -30.21 26.54
C SER A 68 -1.68 -29.50 26.20
N SER A 69 -2.64 -29.50 27.13
CA SER A 69 -3.88 -28.73 26.98
C SER A 69 -3.67 -27.22 27.04
N ASP A 70 -2.52 -26.78 27.55
CA ASP A 70 -2.13 -25.37 27.64
C ASP A 70 -1.51 -24.86 26.31
N SER A 71 -1.24 -25.77 25.37
CA SER A 71 -0.65 -25.45 24.07
C SER A 71 -1.71 -25.31 22.98
N THR A 72 -1.53 -24.34 22.09
CA THR A 72 -2.38 -24.10 20.92
C THR A 72 -1.63 -24.51 19.66
N ILE A 73 -2.21 -25.39 18.84
CA ILE A 73 -1.59 -25.79 17.56
C ILE A 73 -1.66 -24.62 16.57
N ILE A 74 -0.52 -24.27 15.99
CA ILE A 74 -0.36 -23.16 15.04
C ILE A 74 -0.15 -23.68 13.62
N ALA A 75 0.62 -24.77 13.47
CA ALA A 75 0.85 -25.43 12.19
C ALA A 75 1.11 -26.92 12.38
N ALA A 76 0.77 -27.72 11.36
CA ALA A 76 1.11 -29.14 11.31
C ALA A 76 1.47 -29.57 9.89
N TYR A 77 2.64 -30.20 9.74
CA TYR A 77 3.22 -30.58 8.46
C TYR A 77 3.44 -32.08 8.37
N LEU A 78 2.83 -32.73 7.40
CA LEU A 78 3.00 -34.15 7.11
C LEU A 78 4.12 -34.34 6.08
N TYR A 79 5.08 -35.19 6.43
CA TYR A 79 6.12 -35.70 5.55
C TYR A 79 5.97 -37.21 5.42
N TRP A 80 6.08 -37.74 4.20
CA TRP A 80 6.19 -39.17 3.97
C TRP A 80 7.18 -39.45 2.85
N ALA A 81 7.93 -40.52 2.98
CA ALA A 81 9.05 -40.79 2.09
C ALA A 81 9.21 -42.28 1.86
N GLY A 82 9.94 -42.61 0.79
CA GLY A 82 10.28 -43.99 0.50
C GLY A 82 11.19 -44.16 -0.70
N SER A 83 11.49 -45.43 -0.97
CA SER A 83 12.23 -45.85 -2.16
C SER A 83 11.41 -45.65 -3.44
N GLY A 84 12.03 -45.11 -4.48
CA GLY A 84 11.41 -44.89 -5.79
C GLY A 84 11.23 -43.42 -6.16
N ILE A 85 10.28 -43.16 -7.06
CA ILE A 85 10.05 -41.84 -7.64
C ILE A 85 8.86 -41.09 -7.02
N GLY A 86 8.17 -41.68 -6.03
CA GLY A 86 7.02 -41.04 -5.39
C GLY A 86 5.77 -41.90 -5.38
N ASP A 87 5.17 -41.99 -4.20
CA ASP A 87 3.72 -42.09 -4.04
C ASP A 87 3.23 -40.73 -3.53
N GLU A 88 2.46 -40.02 -4.36
CA GLU A 88 2.05 -38.64 -4.10
C GLU A 88 0.73 -38.56 -3.33
N ASN A 89 0.13 -39.70 -2.97
CA ASN A 89 -1.11 -39.76 -2.20
C ASN A 89 -0.99 -40.78 -1.06
N VAL A 90 -1.45 -40.41 0.13
CA VAL A 90 -1.53 -41.32 1.29
C VAL A 90 -2.87 -41.14 1.99
N THR A 91 -3.21 -42.05 2.88
CA THR A 91 -4.41 -41.93 3.73
C THR A 91 -3.97 -41.70 5.18
N LEU A 92 -4.53 -40.68 5.84
CA LEU A 92 -4.30 -40.38 7.26
C LEU A 92 -5.65 -40.38 8.01
N ASN A 93 -5.81 -41.26 8.99
CA ASN A 93 -7.08 -41.53 9.71
C ASN A 93 -8.29 -41.68 8.76
N GLY A 94 -8.10 -42.34 7.62
CA GLY A 94 -9.16 -42.57 6.63
C GLY A 94 -9.44 -41.38 5.69
N VAL A 95 -8.68 -40.28 5.78
CA VAL A 95 -8.76 -39.14 4.85
C VAL A 95 -7.58 -39.19 3.89
N SER A 96 -7.86 -39.11 2.59
CA SER A 96 -6.82 -39.06 1.56
C SER A 96 -6.14 -37.68 1.56
N ILE A 97 -4.81 -37.68 1.54
CA ILE A 97 -3.93 -36.52 1.55
C ILE A 97 -3.05 -36.56 0.30
N ASP A 98 -3.16 -35.53 -0.54
CA ASP A 98 -2.31 -35.34 -1.70
C ASP A 98 -1.06 -34.52 -1.33
N ALA A 99 0.08 -34.86 -1.92
CA ALA A 99 1.32 -34.09 -1.80
C ALA A 99 1.14 -32.69 -2.39
N GLN A 100 1.46 -31.67 -1.60
CA GLN A 100 1.63 -30.30 -2.09
C GLN A 100 2.99 -30.12 -2.76
N THR A 101 4.00 -30.87 -2.31
CA THR A 101 5.34 -30.86 -2.90
C THR A 101 5.95 -32.25 -2.82
N THR A 102 6.57 -32.68 -3.92
CA THR A 102 7.32 -33.93 -4.01
C THR A 102 8.79 -33.62 -4.25
N TYR A 103 9.64 -34.05 -3.33
CA TYR A 103 11.08 -34.00 -3.41
C TYR A 103 11.64 -35.33 -3.94
N ASN A 104 12.71 -35.26 -4.73
CA ASN A 104 13.35 -36.43 -5.31
C ASN A 104 14.87 -36.29 -5.28
N VAL A 105 15.54 -37.36 -4.86
CA VAL A 105 17.00 -37.45 -4.85
C VAL A 105 17.44 -38.78 -5.42
N THR A 106 18.65 -38.84 -5.99
CA THR A 106 19.21 -40.08 -6.55
C THR A 106 20.52 -40.41 -5.85
N GLY A 107 20.58 -41.58 -5.22
CA GLY A 107 21.79 -42.12 -4.63
C GLY A 107 22.84 -42.43 -5.68
N THR A 108 24.11 -42.25 -5.34
CA THR A 108 25.21 -42.37 -6.32
C THR A 108 25.60 -43.83 -6.58
N LEU A 109 25.26 -44.74 -5.66
CA LEU A 109 25.40 -46.17 -5.85
C LEU A 109 24.19 -46.70 -6.62
N ARG A 110 24.42 -47.22 -7.84
CA ARG A 110 23.38 -47.82 -8.72
C ARG A 110 22.31 -46.85 -9.25
N ASN A 111 22.39 -45.55 -8.94
CA ASN A 111 21.42 -44.52 -9.37
C ASN A 111 20.00 -44.84 -8.91
N LEU A 112 19.83 -45.21 -7.64
CA LEU A 112 18.52 -45.46 -7.04
C LEU A 112 17.86 -44.15 -6.66
N ALA A 113 16.57 -44.02 -6.96
CA ALA A 113 15.79 -42.83 -6.66
C ALA A 113 15.09 -42.98 -5.31
N TYR A 114 14.95 -41.87 -4.60
CA TYR A 114 14.22 -41.78 -3.35
C TYR A 114 13.39 -40.50 -3.38
N PHE A 115 12.23 -40.55 -2.74
CA PHE A 115 11.33 -39.41 -2.69
C PHE A 115 10.96 -39.05 -1.27
N SER A 116 10.53 -37.80 -1.11
CA SER A 116 9.78 -37.36 0.07
C SER A 116 8.68 -36.42 -0.39
N CYS A 117 7.49 -36.61 0.13
CA CYS A 117 6.33 -35.76 -0.10
C CYS A 117 6.06 -34.89 1.14
N PHE A 118 5.44 -33.75 0.92
CA PHE A 118 5.06 -32.78 1.93
C PHE A 118 3.61 -32.35 1.72
N ALA A 119 2.86 -32.22 2.82
CA ALA A 119 1.56 -31.56 2.85
C ALA A 119 1.36 -30.79 4.15
N ASP A 120 0.90 -29.55 4.05
CA ASP A 120 0.31 -28.82 5.18
C ASP A 120 -1.05 -29.42 5.55
N ILE A 121 -1.13 -29.98 6.77
CA ILE A 121 -2.33 -30.62 7.33
C ILE A 121 -2.79 -29.91 8.61
N THR A 122 -2.46 -28.62 8.76
CA THR A 122 -2.75 -27.82 9.96
C THR A 122 -4.21 -27.91 10.40
N ASP A 123 -5.15 -27.62 9.49
CA ASP A 123 -6.58 -27.65 9.77
C ASP A 123 -7.06 -29.05 10.20
N PHE A 124 -6.49 -30.09 9.58
CA PHE A 124 -6.82 -31.48 9.89
C PHE A 124 -6.38 -31.84 11.31
N VAL A 125 -5.14 -31.55 11.68
CA VAL A 125 -4.59 -31.83 13.02
C VAL A 125 -5.28 -30.98 14.09
N ILE A 126 -5.62 -29.72 13.80
CA ILE A 126 -6.43 -28.89 14.72
C ILE A 126 -7.80 -29.52 14.97
N SER A 127 -8.42 -30.09 13.92
CA SER A 127 -9.75 -30.70 14.04
C SER A 127 -9.74 -32.05 14.77
N GLU A 128 -8.73 -32.88 14.55
CA GLU A 128 -8.58 -34.20 15.17
C GLU A 128 -8.03 -34.09 16.61
N GLY A 129 -7.07 -33.20 16.83
CA GLY A 129 -6.41 -32.96 18.11
C GLY A 129 -5.49 -34.10 18.55
N ASN A 130 -5.39 -34.29 19.87
CA ASN A 130 -4.63 -35.39 20.47
C ASN A 130 -5.33 -36.74 20.23
N THR A 131 -4.73 -37.57 19.38
CA THR A 131 -5.24 -38.90 19.02
C THR A 131 -4.11 -39.76 18.46
N ASP A 132 -4.43 -41.00 18.11
CA ASP A 132 -3.59 -41.84 17.27
C ASP A 132 -3.78 -41.43 15.81
N TYR A 133 -2.68 -41.11 15.14
CA TYR A 133 -2.62 -40.85 13.71
C TYR A 133 -2.13 -42.12 13.02
N LEU A 134 -2.99 -42.72 12.20
CA LEU A 134 -2.75 -43.92 11.41
C LEU A 134 -2.53 -43.51 9.95
N LEU A 135 -1.33 -43.79 9.43
CA LEU A 135 -1.02 -43.61 8.02
C LEU A 135 -1.13 -44.95 7.27
N GLU A 136 -1.83 -44.91 6.14
CA GLU A 136 -2.13 -46.03 5.27
C GLU A 136 -1.89 -45.64 3.80
N ASP A 137 -1.94 -46.62 2.90
CA ASP A 137 -1.90 -46.46 1.44
C ASP A 137 -0.61 -45.90 0.83
N LEU A 138 0.46 -45.70 1.61
CA LEU A 138 1.81 -45.45 1.06
C LEU A 138 2.35 -46.72 0.38
N ASP A 139 2.34 -46.78 -0.96
CA ASP A 139 2.70 -47.98 -1.71
C ASP A 139 3.96 -47.81 -2.56
N ILE A 140 5.04 -48.50 -2.15
CA ILE A 140 6.28 -48.62 -2.93
C ILE A 140 6.53 -50.05 -3.44
N SER A 141 5.53 -50.93 -3.40
CA SER A 141 5.67 -52.35 -3.74
C SER A 141 6.09 -52.57 -5.20
N GLU A 142 5.56 -51.79 -6.14
CA GLU A 142 5.99 -51.83 -7.55
C GLU A 142 7.47 -51.45 -7.67
N THR A 143 7.93 -50.43 -6.95
CA THR A 143 9.35 -50.02 -6.94
C THR A 143 10.24 -51.16 -6.44
N LEU A 144 9.92 -51.76 -5.29
CA LEU A 144 10.74 -52.80 -4.68
C LEU A 144 10.77 -54.09 -5.53
N THR A 145 9.67 -54.40 -6.23
CA THR A 145 9.58 -55.59 -7.09
C THR A 145 10.22 -55.39 -8.47
N SER A 146 10.13 -54.18 -9.03
CA SER A 146 10.70 -53.85 -10.35
C SER A 146 12.20 -53.56 -10.30
N ASN A 147 12.72 -53.09 -9.16
CA ASN A 147 14.13 -52.79 -8.98
C ASN A 147 14.71 -53.48 -7.73
N ILE A 148 15.27 -54.68 -7.95
CA ILE A 148 15.87 -55.51 -6.89
C ILE A 148 17.01 -54.84 -6.13
N TRP A 149 17.61 -53.78 -6.68
CA TRP A 149 18.78 -53.13 -6.06
C TRP A 149 18.44 -52.40 -4.76
N TYR A 150 17.21 -51.94 -4.53
CA TYR A 150 16.81 -51.39 -3.22
C TYR A 150 16.97 -52.44 -2.12
N CYS A 151 16.47 -53.65 -2.40
CA CYS A 151 16.61 -54.79 -1.50
C CYS A 151 18.09 -55.19 -1.36
N GLU A 152 18.79 -55.45 -2.46
CA GLU A 152 20.17 -55.98 -2.43
C GLU A 152 21.17 -55.02 -1.78
N ASN A 153 20.93 -53.70 -1.89
CA ASN A 153 21.75 -52.69 -1.22
C ASN A 153 21.36 -52.44 0.23
N ARG A 154 20.24 -52.99 0.71
CA ARG A 154 19.66 -52.68 2.03
C ARG A 154 19.38 -51.18 2.16
N THR A 155 18.66 -50.64 1.18
CA THR A 155 18.24 -49.23 1.15
C THR A 155 16.75 -49.17 0.79
N ASN A 156 15.98 -50.15 1.26
CA ASN A 156 14.53 -50.16 1.12
C ASN A 156 13.94 -49.56 2.39
N PHE A 157 13.18 -48.48 2.23
CA PHE A 157 12.49 -47.83 3.34
C PHE A 157 11.17 -47.21 2.90
N ALA A 158 10.26 -47.07 3.86
CA ALA A 158 9.18 -46.10 3.81
C ALA A 158 8.81 -45.65 5.23
N GLY A 159 8.37 -44.41 5.37
CA GLY A 159 7.98 -43.88 6.67
C GLY A 159 7.31 -42.51 6.55
N TRP A 160 6.85 -42.00 7.68
CA TRP A 160 6.16 -40.72 7.75
C TRP A 160 6.38 -40.01 9.10
N SER A 161 6.22 -38.70 9.10
CA SER A 161 6.24 -37.87 10.29
C SER A 161 5.29 -36.67 10.16
N ILE A 162 4.68 -36.27 11.28
CA ILE A 162 3.97 -35.00 11.42
C ILE A 162 4.77 -34.11 12.38
N HIS A 163 5.21 -32.96 11.89
CA HIS A 163 5.79 -31.90 12.70
C HIS A 163 4.67 -30.97 13.15
N VAL A 164 4.46 -30.81 14.47
CA VAL A 164 3.40 -29.98 15.04
C VAL A 164 4.03 -28.80 15.77
N ILE A 165 3.79 -27.60 15.26
CA ILE A 165 4.21 -26.33 15.84
C ILE A 165 3.08 -25.81 16.71
N TYR A 166 3.39 -25.41 17.93
CA TYR A 166 2.42 -24.94 18.90
C TYR A 166 2.89 -23.70 19.67
N GLU A 167 1.93 -22.92 20.14
CA GLU A 167 2.11 -21.79 21.04
C GLU A 167 1.79 -22.17 22.47
N ASP A 168 2.58 -21.73 23.43
CA ASP A 168 2.33 -21.92 24.86
C ASP A 168 2.86 -20.72 25.66
N GLU A 169 2.01 -20.09 26.46
CA GLU A 169 2.34 -18.88 27.23
C GLU A 169 3.50 -19.06 28.23
N SER A 170 3.81 -20.30 28.62
CA SER A 170 4.92 -20.62 29.51
C SER A 170 6.28 -20.66 28.79
N LEU A 171 6.29 -20.75 27.46
CA LEU A 171 7.51 -20.77 26.67
C LEU A 171 8.16 -19.39 26.63
N PRO A 172 9.50 -19.32 26.54
CA PRO A 172 10.17 -18.07 26.27
C PRO A 172 9.88 -17.63 24.83
N LEU A 173 10.17 -16.36 24.51
CA LEU A 173 9.99 -15.83 23.16
C LEU A 173 11.06 -16.44 22.25
N ASN A 174 10.61 -17.20 21.27
CA ASN A 174 11.43 -17.97 20.37
C ASN A 174 11.21 -17.55 18.92
N GLN A 175 12.27 -17.70 18.14
CA GLN A 175 12.21 -17.85 16.70
C GLN A 175 12.30 -19.35 16.39
N LEU A 176 11.21 -19.89 15.84
CA LEU A 176 11.15 -21.26 15.34
C LEU A 176 11.18 -21.24 13.82
N SER A 177 12.16 -21.91 13.22
CA SER A 177 12.33 -21.97 11.78
C SER A 177 12.28 -23.41 11.31
N VAL A 178 11.43 -23.67 10.31
CA VAL A 178 11.30 -24.97 9.64
C VAL A 178 11.99 -24.88 8.30
N PHE A 179 13.00 -25.72 8.10
CA PHE A 179 13.71 -25.88 6.84
C PHE A 179 13.38 -27.23 6.26
N GLN A 180 13.14 -27.30 4.95
CA GLN A 180 12.83 -28.55 4.27
C GLN A 180 13.50 -28.63 2.90
N GLY A 181 13.68 -29.85 2.42
CA GLY A 181 14.23 -30.20 1.12
C GLY A 181 14.52 -31.69 1.07
N LEU A 182 15.45 -32.14 0.22
CA LEU A 182 15.87 -33.54 0.23
C LEU A 182 17.31 -33.68 -0.28
N GLU A 183 18.20 -34.00 0.65
CA GLU A 183 19.64 -34.07 0.43
C GLU A 183 20.19 -35.43 0.84
N ILE A 184 21.09 -35.98 0.02
CA ILE A 184 21.64 -37.33 0.21
C ILE A 184 23.14 -37.28 0.48
N ILE A 185 23.59 -38.07 1.45
CA ILE A 185 24.98 -38.48 1.60
C ILE A 185 25.06 -40.00 1.57
N ASP A 186 26.15 -40.49 0.99
CA ASP A 186 26.39 -41.91 0.83
C ASP A 186 27.89 -42.19 0.74
N ARG A 187 28.24 -43.43 0.39
CA ARG A 187 29.64 -43.85 0.26
C ARG A 187 30.50 -43.07 -0.74
N ASN A 188 29.91 -42.42 -1.74
CA ASN A 188 30.65 -41.61 -2.71
C ASN A 188 30.56 -40.11 -2.40
N VAL A 189 29.49 -39.67 -1.72
CA VAL A 189 29.32 -38.31 -1.22
C VAL A 189 29.26 -38.37 0.31
N GLN A 190 30.43 -38.33 0.93
CA GLN A 190 30.64 -38.68 2.35
C GLN A 190 30.39 -37.55 3.34
N GLU A 191 30.21 -36.33 2.82
CA GLU A 191 30.03 -35.15 3.63
C GLU A 191 29.07 -34.21 2.93
N LYS A 192 28.14 -33.65 3.68
CA LYS A 192 27.29 -32.53 3.25
C LYS A 192 27.31 -31.47 4.32
N THR A 193 27.44 -30.23 3.86
CA THR A 193 27.33 -29.04 4.70
C THR A 193 26.10 -28.26 4.26
N ILE A 194 25.27 -27.87 5.22
CA ILE A 194 24.07 -27.07 5.03
C ILE A 194 24.25 -25.81 5.87
N VAL A 195 24.03 -24.65 5.25
CA VAL A 195 24.05 -23.38 5.95
C VAL A 195 22.61 -22.99 6.24
N LEU A 196 22.29 -22.82 7.52
CA LEU A 196 21.05 -22.20 7.96
C LEU A 196 21.32 -20.70 8.05
N ASP A 197 20.78 -19.94 7.12
CA ASP A 197 20.77 -18.48 7.17
C ASP A 197 19.53 -17.96 7.90
N ASN A 198 19.45 -16.64 8.10
CA ASN A 198 18.36 -15.96 8.83
C ASN A 198 18.23 -16.43 10.27
N LEU A 199 19.35 -16.71 10.93
CA LEU A 199 19.34 -16.90 12.37
C LEU A 199 19.46 -15.54 13.04
N ASN A 200 18.81 -15.41 14.19
CA ASN A 200 19.03 -14.27 15.05
C ASN A 200 19.15 -14.73 16.51
N VAL A 201 20.38 -15.10 16.88
CA VAL A 201 20.66 -15.69 18.19
C VAL A 201 21.00 -14.59 19.18
N LEU A 202 20.06 -14.21 20.04
CA LEU A 202 20.30 -13.21 21.08
C LEU A 202 20.44 -13.82 22.47
N ASP A 203 19.81 -14.98 22.67
CA ASP A 203 20.05 -15.87 23.79
C ASP A 203 20.07 -17.31 23.25
N ASN A 204 20.98 -18.13 23.77
CA ASN A 204 21.12 -19.53 23.40
C ASN A 204 20.49 -20.48 24.42
N VAL A 205 19.98 -19.97 25.55
CA VAL A 205 19.34 -20.79 26.59
C VAL A 205 18.13 -21.53 26.04
N GLY A 206 18.14 -22.86 26.16
CA GLY A 206 17.06 -23.72 25.67
C GLY A 206 17.05 -23.92 24.15
N ALA A 207 18.05 -23.42 23.42
CA ALA A 207 18.12 -23.60 21.98
C ALA A 207 18.21 -25.09 21.60
N LYS A 208 17.43 -25.48 20.59
CA LYS A 208 17.39 -26.86 20.10
C LYS A 208 17.26 -26.92 18.58
N ILE A 209 17.71 -28.04 18.03
CA ILE A 209 17.58 -28.36 16.61
C ILE A 209 17.09 -29.79 16.48
N GLY A 210 16.16 -30.04 15.57
CA GLY A 210 15.74 -31.39 15.24
C GLY A 210 15.84 -31.69 13.76
N PHE A 211 15.87 -32.98 13.48
CA PHE A 211 16.15 -33.54 12.18
C PHE A 211 15.12 -34.63 11.87
N LEU A 212 14.62 -34.59 10.64
CA LEU A 212 14.00 -35.73 9.99
C LEU A 212 14.95 -36.21 8.90
N ALA A 213 15.49 -37.41 9.08
CA ALA A 213 16.33 -38.08 8.10
C ALA A 213 15.73 -39.44 7.76
N TRP A 214 15.85 -39.83 6.50
CA TRP A 214 15.41 -41.12 5.99
C TRP A 214 16.61 -42.00 5.66
N GLU A 215 16.43 -43.32 5.76
CA GLU A 215 17.53 -44.27 5.90
C GLU A 215 18.40 -43.95 7.13
N GLY A 216 19.63 -44.45 7.19
CA GLY A 216 20.39 -44.54 8.43
C GLY A 216 20.17 -45.88 9.14
N ASP A 217 21.27 -46.51 9.51
CA ASP A 217 21.31 -47.82 10.14
C ASP A 217 22.22 -47.80 11.37
N ASN A 218 21.65 -48.19 12.51
CA ASN A 218 22.42 -48.31 13.74
C ASN A 218 23.63 -49.25 13.61
N ALA A 219 23.57 -50.25 12.71
CA ALA A 219 24.67 -51.19 12.47
C ALA A 219 25.77 -50.68 11.50
N LEU A 220 25.58 -49.56 10.80
CA LEU A 220 26.46 -49.08 9.72
C LEU A 220 27.10 -47.70 9.99
N ASN A 221 27.33 -47.38 11.25
CA ASN A 221 27.77 -46.08 11.77
C ASN A 221 29.24 -45.67 11.47
N PHE A 222 29.80 -46.11 10.34
CA PHE A 222 31.18 -45.88 9.95
C PHE A 222 31.42 -44.43 9.52
N GLY A 223 32.32 -43.72 10.20
CA GLY A 223 32.63 -42.31 9.89
C GLY A 223 31.45 -41.35 10.08
N GLU A 224 30.41 -41.79 10.78
CA GLU A 224 29.18 -41.05 10.90
C GLU A 224 29.27 -39.96 11.96
N SER A 225 28.80 -38.76 11.63
CA SER A 225 28.63 -37.70 12.63
C SER A 225 27.64 -36.64 12.15
N LEU A 226 27.02 -35.98 13.12
CA LEU A 226 26.21 -34.80 12.92
C LEU A 226 26.80 -33.67 13.77
N SER A 227 27.00 -32.50 13.18
CA SER A 227 27.62 -31.38 13.88
C SER A 227 26.99 -30.04 13.52
N ILE A 228 27.00 -29.11 14.46
CA ILE A 228 26.61 -27.71 14.27
C ILE A 228 27.76 -26.79 14.65
N ASN A 229 28.11 -25.83 13.79
CA ASN A 229 29.25 -24.93 13.97
C ASN A 229 30.57 -25.67 14.31
N GLY A 230 30.73 -26.88 13.77
CA GLY A 230 31.88 -27.76 14.00
C GLY A 230 31.82 -28.58 15.30
N ASN A 231 30.82 -28.39 16.15
CA ASN A 231 30.62 -29.17 17.37
C ASN A 231 29.74 -30.40 17.10
N ILE A 232 30.21 -31.59 17.47
CA ILE A 232 29.47 -32.84 17.28
C ILE A 232 28.27 -32.89 18.24
N LEU A 233 27.11 -33.20 17.69
CA LEU A 233 25.86 -33.39 18.43
C LEU A 233 25.73 -34.85 18.90
N SER A 234 25.15 -35.03 20.08
CA SER A 234 24.81 -36.35 20.63
C SER A 234 23.78 -36.20 21.77
N ASN A 235 22.93 -37.20 21.98
CA ASN A 235 21.96 -37.25 23.09
C ASN A 235 21.82 -38.68 23.67
N PRO A 236 22.90 -39.29 24.20
CA PRO A 236 22.87 -40.66 24.69
C PRO A 236 21.76 -40.89 25.74
N PRO A 237 21.13 -42.09 25.76
CA PRO A 237 21.58 -43.32 25.11
C PRO A 237 21.11 -43.53 23.66
N LEU A 238 20.26 -42.66 23.10
CA LEU A 238 19.73 -42.83 21.75
C LEU A 238 20.78 -42.49 20.69
N ASN A 239 21.15 -41.21 20.57
CA ASN A 239 22.10 -40.78 19.55
C ASN A 239 23.50 -40.62 20.12
N LEU A 240 24.39 -41.52 19.73
CA LEU A 240 25.81 -41.46 20.08
C LEU A 240 26.52 -40.49 19.13
N SER A 241 27.63 -39.89 19.58
CA SER A 241 28.38 -38.90 18.80
C SER A 241 28.92 -39.41 17.46
N ASN A 242 28.92 -40.72 17.25
CA ASN A 242 29.39 -41.40 16.04
C ASN A 242 28.32 -42.31 15.43
N ASN A 243 27.04 -42.08 15.76
CA ASN A 243 25.89 -42.86 15.30
C ASN A 243 24.61 -42.04 15.58
N ALA A 244 24.43 -40.99 14.78
CA ALA A 244 23.33 -40.02 14.89
C ALA A 244 22.17 -40.32 13.92
N PHE A 245 22.36 -41.26 12.98
CA PHE A 245 21.37 -41.71 12.00
C PHE A 245 21.16 -43.22 12.17
N ASN A 246 20.38 -43.60 13.18
CA ASN A 246 20.43 -44.92 13.77
C ASN A 246 19.03 -45.53 14.01
N GLY A 247 18.00 -45.01 13.36
CA GLY A 247 16.65 -45.53 13.50
C GLY A 247 15.96 -45.10 14.79
N THR A 248 16.27 -43.90 15.32
CA THR A 248 15.71 -43.45 16.60
C THR A 248 14.71 -42.32 16.48
N ASN A 249 13.89 -42.18 17.53
CA ASN A 249 12.95 -41.08 17.68
C ASN A 249 13.07 -40.52 19.10
N THR A 250 13.78 -39.40 19.23
CA THR A 250 14.00 -38.72 20.51
C THR A 250 12.69 -38.26 21.16
N PHE A 251 11.68 -37.84 20.40
CA PHE A 251 10.40 -37.33 20.96
C PHE A 251 9.63 -38.41 21.74
N THR A 252 9.73 -39.67 21.30
CA THR A 252 9.06 -40.81 21.93
C THR A 252 10.02 -41.70 22.74
N ASN A 253 11.31 -41.34 22.77
CA ASN A 253 12.40 -42.13 23.34
C ASN A 253 12.44 -43.58 22.79
N SER A 254 12.29 -43.71 21.47
CA SER A 254 12.24 -44.99 20.76
C SER A 254 13.53 -45.26 19.97
N ASN A 255 13.90 -46.54 19.86
CA ASN A 255 15.00 -47.04 19.02
C ASN A 255 14.52 -48.07 17.99
N THR A 256 13.23 -48.04 17.68
CA THR A 256 12.60 -48.92 16.69
C THR A 256 11.97 -48.12 15.56
N PHE A 257 12.45 -46.90 15.32
CA PHE A 257 12.02 -46.06 14.20
C PHE A 257 12.87 -46.43 12.98
N TYR A 258 12.90 -47.72 12.62
CA TYR A 258 13.87 -48.29 11.69
C TYR A 258 13.97 -47.55 10.36
N ASN A 259 15.20 -47.34 9.88
CA ASN A 259 15.53 -46.70 8.60
C ASN A 259 14.97 -45.27 8.47
N CYS A 260 14.85 -44.58 9.60
CA CYS A 260 14.45 -43.18 9.71
C CYS A 260 14.91 -42.60 11.06
N ASP A 261 15.19 -41.31 11.13
CA ASP A 261 15.55 -40.62 12.37
C ASP A 261 14.65 -39.41 12.56
N LEU A 262 14.04 -39.33 13.75
CA LEU A 262 13.22 -38.19 14.17
C LEU A 262 13.74 -37.70 15.52
N ASP A 263 14.83 -36.94 15.44
CA ASP A 263 15.64 -36.62 16.60
C ASP A 263 15.74 -35.14 16.87
N VAL A 264 15.98 -34.81 18.15
CA VAL A 264 16.15 -33.44 18.62
C VAL A 264 17.33 -33.35 19.58
N TYR A 265 18.14 -32.32 19.38
CA TYR A 265 19.38 -32.07 20.10
C TYR A 265 19.32 -30.70 20.75
N ASN A 266 19.77 -30.62 22.00
CA ASN A 266 20.08 -29.34 22.62
C ASN A 266 21.35 -28.77 21.98
N ILE A 267 21.31 -27.50 21.58
CA ILE A 267 22.42 -26.80 20.92
C ILE A 267 22.78 -25.49 21.61
N GLN A 268 22.29 -25.26 22.82
CA GLN A 268 22.60 -24.07 23.61
C GLN A 268 24.10 -23.80 23.67
N ASP A 269 24.91 -24.84 23.90
CA ASP A 269 26.37 -24.72 24.01
C ASP A 269 27.11 -24.79 22.66
N ASN A 270 26.38 -24.85 21.54
CA ASN A 270 26.93 -25.01 20.20
C ASN A 270 26.61 -23.83 19.26
N ILE A 271 25.91 -22.83 19.77
CA ILE A 271 25.60 -21.57 19.08
C ILE A 271 25.92 -20.37 19.98
N SER A 272 26.36 -19.26 19.38
CA SER A 272 26.78 -18.06 20.10
C SER A 272 25.79 -16.90 19.89
N ILE A 273 25.68 -16.05 20.89
CA ILE A 273 24.95 -14.78 20.77
C ILE A 273 25.59 -13.94 19.66
N GLY A 274 24.76 -13.43 18.75
CA GLY A 274 25.14 -12.67 17.56
C GLY A 274 25.36 -13.52 16.31
N ASP A 275 25.22 -14.85 16.37
CA ASP A 275 25.27 -15.70 15.18
C ASP A 275 24.07 -15.38 14.27
N THR A 276 24.35 -14.99 13.03
CA THR A 276 23.33 -14.73 11.99
C THR A 276 23.10 -15.95 11.08
N SER A 277 23.93 -16.98 11.23
CA SER A 277 23.81 -18.25 10.52
C SER A 277 24.44 -19.38 11.34
N ALA A 278 24.03 -20.61 11.06
CA ALA A 278 24.66 -21.81 11.62
C ALA A 278 24.97 -22.81 10.52
N THR A 279 26.10 -23.52 10.68
CA THR A 279 26.53 -24.53 9.71
C THR A 279 26.28 -25.91 10.27
N ILE A 280 25.41 -26.67 9.61
CA ILE A 280 25.20 -28.09 9.88
C ILE A 280 26.13 -28.89 8.98
N ARG A 281 26.79 -29.90 9.54
CA ARG A 281 27.62 -30.82 8.77
C ARG A 281 27.33 -32.26 9.15
N LEU A 282 27.00 -33.04 8.13
CA LEU A 282 26.74 -34.48 8.20
C LEU A 282 27.92 -35.21 7.56
N THR A 283 28.37 -36.31 8.18
CA THR A 283 29.39 -37.18 7.60
C THR A 283 28.97 -38.63 7.64
N THR A 284 29.48 -39.41 6.70
CA THR A 284 29.44 -40.87 6.67
C THR A 284 30.63 -41.40 5.87
N GLY A 285 31.12 -42.60 6.17
CA GLY A 285 32.19 -43.23 5.42
C GLY A 285 33.49 -43.43 6.20
N GLU A 286 33.95 -44.68 6.27
CA GLU A 286 35.28 -45.06 6.76
C GLU A 286 35.86 -46.20 5.93
N LEU A 287 37.19 -46.20 5.75
CA LEU A 287 37.90 -47.30 5.10
C LEU A 287 38.19 -48.42 6.12
N VAL A 288 37.41 -49.49 6.05
CA VAL A 288 37.63 -50.71 6.85
C VAL A 288 38.30 -51.76 5.99
N ASN A 289 39.54 -52.12 6.32
CA ASN A 289 40.35 -53.08 5.56
C ASN A 289 40.47 -52.75 4.05
N GLY A 290 40.50 -51.46 3.71
CA GLY A 290 40.59 -50.99 2.33
C GLY A 290 39.27 -51.00 1.56
N VAL A 291 38.15 -51.32 2.22
CA VAL A 291 36.80 -51.24 1.64
C VAL A 291 36.06 -50.07 2.30
N MET A 292 35.46 -49.20 1.48
CA MET A 292 34.64 -48.10 1.99
C MET A 292 33.35 -48.66 2.58
N GLN A 293 33.15 -48.49 3.88
CA GLN A 293 31.88 -48.69 4.57
C GLN A 293 31.28 -47.32 4.80
N ALA A 294 30.01 -47.13 4.45
CA ALA A 294 29.30 -45.89 4.69
C ALA A 294 27.81 -46.21 4.68
N ASP A 295 27.09 -45.41 5.44
CA ASP A 295 25.64 -45.40 5.45
C ASP A 295 25.06 -44.59 4.28
N LEU A 296 23.79 -44.81 3.97
CA LEU A 296 22.96 -43.94 3.15
C LEU A 296 22.10 -43.09 4.09
N ILE A 297 22.26 -41.77 4.04
CA ILE A 297 21.49 -40.83 4.86
C ILE A 297 20.84 -39.82 3.94
N ILE A 298 19.52 -39.66 4.08
CA ILE A 298 18.73 -38.73 3.28
C ILE A 298 18.09 -37.72 4.22
N LEU A 299 18.67 -36.53 4.34
CA LEU A 299 18.13 -35.47 5.17
C LEU A 299 16.95 -34.79 4.48
N ASN A 300 15.84 -34.61 5.21
CA ASN A 300 14.62 -34.02 4.67
C ASN A 300 14.22 -32.72 5.38
N THR A 301 14.17 -32.72 6.71
CA THR A 301 13.69 -31.55 7.48
C THR A 301 14.69 -31.20 8.58
N VAL A 302 14.89 -29.91 8.79
CA VAL A 302 15.60 -29.35 9.94
C VAL A 302 14.68 -28.35 10.61
N VAL A 303 14.46 -28.47 11.92
CA VAL A 303 13.69 -27.48 12.70
C VAL A 303 14.59 -26.90 13.77
N THR A 304 14.69 -25.58 13.82
CA THR A 304 15.46 -24.87 14.85
C THR A 304 14.55 -24.05 15.74
N VAL A 305 14.86 -24.02 17.03
CA VAL A 305 14.20 -23.14 18.01
C VAL A 305 15.27 -22.38 18.75
N PHE A 306 15.29 -21.05 18.58
CA PHE A 306 16.21 -20.14 19.24
C PHE A 306 15.44 -19.15 20.09
N ASN A 307 15.99 -18.76 21.24
CA ASN A 307 15.42 -17.63 21.96
C ASN A 307 15.75 -16.34 21.19
N SER A 308 14.72 -15.60 20.78
CA SER A 308 14.86 -14.35 20.03
C SER A 308 14.11 -13.26 20.77
N GLN A 309 14.74 -12.09 20.87
CA GLN A 309 14.16 -10.87 21.42
C GLN A 309 14.49 -9.73 20.46
N LEU A 310 13.75 -9.65 19.36
CA LEU A 310 13.84 -8.54 18.42
C LEU A 310 12.47 -7.92 18.13
N PRO A 311 12.41 -6.58 17.97
CA PRO A 311 11.28 -5.92 17.36
C PRO A 311 11.17 -6.25 15.86
N ASP A 312 10.05 -5.87 15.25
CA ASP A 312 9.81 -5.99 13.81
C ASP A 312 8.94 -4.81 13.38
N ALA A 313 9.58 -3.73 12.94
CA ALA A 313 8.96 -2.46 12.61
C ALA A 313 8.37 -2.52 11.21
N THR A 314 7.05 -2.37 11.12
CA THR A 314 6.34 -2.21 9.84
C THR A 314 5.64 -0.87 9.84
N ILE A 315 5.49 -0.24 8.68
CA ILE A 315 4.77 1.03 8.52
C ILE A 315 3.68 0.90 7.47
N THR A 316 2.56 1.60 7.67
CA THR A 316 1.51 1.77 6.67
C THR A 316 1.14 3.24 6.53
N ILE A 317 0.88 3.67 5.30
CA ILE A 317 0.29 4.97 5.00
C ILE A 317 -1.23 4.77 4.99
N ASP A 318 -1.94 5.41 5.93
CA ASP A 318 -3.35 5.14 6.17
C ASP A 318 -4.25 6.00 5.26
N ASP A 319 -3.98 7.31 5.22
CA ASP A 319 -4.62 8.26 4.31
C ASP A 319 -3.78 9.54 4.14
N TYR A 320 -4.25 10.44 3.28
CA TYR A 320 -3.64 11.74 3.06
C TYR A 320 -4.66 12.82 2.72
N ILE A 321 -4.31 14.08 3.03
CA ILE A 321 -5.13 15.26 2.77
C ILE A 321 -4.36 16.19 1.83
N LEU A 322 -4.97 16.48 0.68
CA LEU A 322 -4.48 17.42 -0.33
C LEU A 322 -5.36 18.67 -0.38
N ASN A 323 -4.72 19.83 -0.50
CA ASN A 323 -5.39 21.11 -0.71
C ASN A 323 -5.14 21.61 -2.14
N CYS A 324 -6.17 22.17 -2.77
CA CYS A 324 -6.08 22.70 -4.12
C CYS A 324 -5.01 23.80 -4.24
N ASN A 325 -4.17 23.69 -5.27
CA ASN A 325 -3.03 24.57 -5.51
C ASN A 325 -2.01 24.63 -4.37
N SER A 326 -2.05 23.68 -3.42
CA SER A 326 -1.05 23.54 -2.37
C SER A 326 -0.08 22.41 -2.70
N ARG A 327 1.16 22.57 -2.26
CA ARG A 327 2.18 21.51 -2.24
C ARG A 327 2.40 20.93 -0.85
N GLU A 328 1.66 21.43 0.14
CA GLU A 328 1.63 20.84 1.47
C GLU A 328 0.64 19.68 1.46
N VAL A 329 1.11 18.52 1.89
CA VAL A 329 0.33 17.29 2.01
C VAL A 329 0.42 16.84 3.46
N GLU A 330 -0.73 16.59 4.08
CA GLU A 330 -0.81 15.95 5.39
C GLU A 330 -0.98 14.45 5.17
N ILE A 331 -0.12 13.65 5.79
CA ILE A 331 -0.10 12.19 5.68
C ILE A 331 -0.36 11.60 7.06
N ASN A 332 -1.33 10.70 7.16
CA ASN A 332 -1.52 9.87 8.35
C ASN A 332 -0.92 8.49 8.08
N TYR A 333 -0.18 7.98 9.07
CA TYR A 333 0.51 6.70 8.97
C TYR A 333 0.53 5.99 10.32
N THR A 334 0.65 4.67 10.28
CA THR A 334 0.73 3.83 11.48
C THR A 334 2.03 3.03 11.44
N VAL A 335 2.74 3.02 12.57
CA VAL A 335 3.91 2.16 12.79
C VAL A 335 3.50 1.01 13.69
N TYR A 336 3.93 -0.20 13.35
CA TYR A 336 3.60 -1.46 14.01
C TYR A 336 4.86 -2.13 14.52
N ASN A 337 4.72 -2.89 15.61
CA ASN A 337 5.70 -3.86 16.06
C ASN A 337 5.05 -5.25 16.07
N VAL A 338 4.70 -5.77 14.90
CA VAL A 338 3.94 -7.04 14.71
C VAL A 338 4.87 -8.16 14.29
N ASN A 339 4.54 -9.43 14.54
CA ASN A 339 5.43 -10.57 14.30
C ASN A 339 6.79 -10.47 15.02
N SER A 340 6.84 -9.67 16.10
CA SER A 340 8.03 -9.39 16.88
C SER A 340 8.14 -10.22 18.16
N THR A 341 9.33 -10.20 18.75
CA THR A 341 9.67 -10.88 20.01
C THR A 341 10.29 -9.93 21.04
N ASP A 342 10.37 -8.63 20.75
CA ASP A 342 10.77 -7.60 21.71
C ASP A 342 10.07 -6.27 21.40
N VAL A 343 10.19 -5.33 22.32
CA VAL A 343 9.68 -3.97 22.22
C VAL A 343 10.46 -3.20 21.15
N LEU A 344 9.75 -2.52 20.24
CA LEU A 344 10.37 -1.53 19.35
C LEU A 344 10.66 -0.26 20.17
N PRO A 345 11.91 0.21 20.25
CA PRO A 345 12.26 1.38 21.05
C PRO A 345 11.51 2.65 20.63
N ALA A 346 11.32 3.56 21.58
CA ALA A 346 10.92 4.93 21.23
C ALA A 346 12.06 5.63 20.45
N ASN A 347 11.71 6.61 19.63
CA ASN A 347 12.62 7.32 18.75
C ASN A 347 13.26 6.45 17.65
N THR A 348 12.66 5.32 17.28
CA THR A 348 13.00 4.61 16.04
C THR A 348 12.78 5.58 14.87
N PRO A 349 13.80 5.83 14.03
CA PRO A 349 13.74 6.87 13.02
C PRO A 349 12.75 6.51 11.91
N ILE A 350 12.14 7.51 11.30
CA ILE A 350 11.22 7.34 10.17
C ILE A 350 11.63 8.34 9.08
N ALA A 351 11.93 7.86 7.90
CA ALA A 351 12.31 8.68 6.76
C ALA A 351 11.18 8.75 5.73
N PHE A 352 10.95 9.94 5.19
CA PHE A 352 9.92 10.20 4.19
C PHE A 352 10.54 10.72 2.91
N TYR A 353 10.28 10.01 1.81
CA TYR A 353 10.84 10.30 0.50
C TYR A 353 9.74 10.67 -0.50
N THR A 354 10.13 11.41 -1.53
CA THR A 354 9.32 11.56 -2.75
C THR A 354 10.18 11.26 -3.95
N ASN A 355 9.75 10.33 -4.81
CA ASN A 355 10.51 9.86 -5.97
C ASN A 355 11.97 9.49 -5.61
N GLY A 356 12.19 8.89 -4.43
CA GLY A 356 13.50 8.49 -3.91
C GLY A 356 14.35 9.63 -3.33
N VAL A 357 13.84 10.85 -3.20
CA VAL A 357 14.53 11.99 -2.57
C VAL A 357 13.97 12.24 -1.18
N LEU A 358 14.83 12.28 -0.17
CA LEU A 358 14.44 12.54 1.21
C LEU A 358 13.83 13.95 1.33
N ILE A 359 12.64 14.03 1.92
CA ILE A 359 11.92 15.29 2.14
C ILE A 359 11.98 15.70 3.60
N THR A 360 11.70 14.76 4.50
CA THR A 360 11.69 15.00 5.94
C THR A 360 11.87 13.69 6.70
N GLN A 361 12.05 13.80 8.02
CA GLN A 361 12.15 12.68 8.94
C GLN A 361 11.26 12.91 10.16
N SER A 362 10.88 11.83 10.81
CA SER A 362 10.24 11.78 12.12
C SER A 362 10.86 10.64 12.93
N SER A 363 10.27 10.32 14.06
CA SER A 363 10.59 9.11 14.81
C SER A 363 9.35 8.62 15.54
N THR A 364 9.37 7.35 15.96
CA THR A 364 8.36 6.83 16.89
C THR A 364 8.37 7.65 18.18
N GLN A 365 7.19 7.85 18.78
CA GLN A 365 7.05 8.65 20.00
C GLN A 365 7.08 7.80 21.25
N ASN A 366 6.54 6.58 21.17
CA ASN A 366 6.47 5.64 22.28
C ASN A 366 7.29 4.40 21.97
N GLU A 367 7.69 3.69 23.03
CA GLU A 367 8.08 2.29 22.90
C GLU A 367 6.84 1.49 22.49
N LEU A 368 6.96 0.64 21.47
CA LEU A 368 5.86 -0.22 21.01
C LEU A 368 6.07 -1.64 21.54
N PRO A 369 5.26 -2.10 22.49
CA PRO A 369 5.26 -3.51 22.89
C PRO A 369 4.99 -4.44 21.71
N ILE A 370 5.25 -5.73 21.91
CA ILE A 370 4.91 -6.79 20.95
C ILE A 370 3.43 -6.66 20.55
N SER A 371 3.17 -6.72 19.25
CA SER A 371 1.85 -6.58 18.62
C SER A 371 1.18 -5.21 18.81
N ALA A 372 1.88 -4.21 19.31
CA ALA A 372 1.37 -2.85 19.44
C ALA A 372 1.62 -2.02 18.18
N SER A 373 0.94 -0.88 18.10
CA SER A 373 1.12 0.12 17.05
C SER A 373 0.96 1.53 17.60
N GLU A 374 1.44 2.52 16.85
CA GLU A 374 1.13 3.93 17.08
C GLU A 374 0.80 4.66 15.78
N ASN A 375 -0.17 5.57 15.87
CA ASN A 375 -0.64 6.36 14.74
C ASN A 375 -0.03 7.75 14.84
N ASN A 376 0.45 8.26 13.72
CA ASN A 376 1.12 9.56 13.63
C ASN A 376 0.66 10.31 12.37
N THR A 377 0.92 11.61 12.39
CA THR A 377 0.62 12.51 11.27
C THR A 377 1.87 13.32 10.94
N ILE A 378 2.13 13.54 9.65
CA ILE A 378 3.21 14.44 9.20
C ILE A 378 2.76 15.31 8.04
N THR A 379 3.17 16.58 8.07
CA THR A 379 2.99 17.50 6.94
C THR A 379 4.28 17.59 6.14
N ILE A 380 4.22 17.29 4.85
CA ILE A 380 5.34 17.39 3.92
C ILE A 380 5.10 18.50 2.90
N THR A 381 6.18 19.06 2.36
CA THR A 381 6.10 19.98 1.22
C THR A 381 6.72 19.31 0.00
N LEU A 382 5.92 19.07 -1.03
CA LEU A 382 6.39 18.49 -2.29
C LEU A 382 7.39 19.43 -2.99
N PRO A 383 8.50 18.92 -3.54
CA PRO A 383 9.52 19.75 -4.17
C PRO A 383 8.97 20.47 -5.40
N ASN A 384 9.54 21.65 -5.70
CA ASN A 384 9.14 22.43 -6.86
C ASN A 384 9.64 21.77 -8.16
N SER A 385 8.85 20.82 -8.68
CA SER A 385 9.16 20.02 -9.87
C SER A 385 8.07 20.19 -10.93
N THR A 386 8.40 19.86 -12.18
CA THR A 386 7.45 19.74 -13.29
C THR A 386 6.74 18.39 -13.32
N VAL A 387 7.01 17.53 -12.34
CA VAL A 387 6.36 16.22 -12.20
C VAL A 387 5.00 16.41 -11.55
N GLU A 388 3.96 15.85 -12.16
CA GLU A 388 2.57 15.92 -11.68
C GLU A 388 2.22 14.77 -10.73
N ASN A 389 2.91 13.63 -10.84
CA ASN A 389 2.72 12.43 -10.02
C ASN A 389 3.93 12.16 -9.13
N TYR A 390 3.71 12.08 -7.83
CA TYR A 390 4.74 11.80 -6.82
C TYR A 390 4.52 10.40 -6.26
N ILE A 391 5.57 9.59 -6.18
CA ILE A 391 5.58 8.39 -5.33
C ILE A 391 6.10 8.84 -3.99
N PHE A 392 5.22 8.87 -2.99
CA PHE A 392 5.57 9.08 -1.60
C PHE A 392 5.95 7.74 -0.97
N THR A 393 7.03 7.74 -0.20
CA THR A 393 7.54 6.55 0.48
C THR A 393 7.73 6.89 1.95
N ALA A 394 7.18 6.07 2.84
CA ALA A 394 7.46 6.10 4.26
C ALA A 394 8.30 4.87 4.61
N SER A 395 9.42 5.08 5.30
CA SER A 395 10.31 4.02 5.77
C SER A 395 10.50 4.15 7.27
N VAL A 396 10.06 3.17 8.06
CA VAL A 396 10.40 3.07 9.48
C VAL A 396 11.78 2.43 9.63
N ASP A 397 12.46 2.70 10.74
CA ASP A 397 13.86 2.38 10.97
C ASP A 397 14.76 2.80 9.80
N ASP A 398 14.64 4.06 9.38
CA ASP A 398 15.54 4.63 8.37
C ASP A 398 16.09 5.96 8.87
N ASP A 399 17.42 6.02 8.99
CA ASP A 399 18.16 7.21 9.41
C ASP A 399 18.15 8.36 8.38
N GLY A 400 17.45 8.20 7.26
CA GLY A 400 17.37 9.12 6.13
C GLY A 400 18.38 8.83 5.03
N THR A 401 19.13 7.73 5.16
CA THR A 401 20.10 7.27 4.16
C THR A 401 19.80 5.87 3.61
N ASN A 402 18.61 5.33 3.89
CA ASN A 402 18.18 3.95 3.64
C ASN A 402 18.98 2.93 4.45
N ASN A 403 19.36 3.29 5.68
CA ASN A 403 20.04 2.39 6.60
C ASN A 403 19.22 2.26 7.89
N GLY A 404 18.95 1.01 8.27
CA GLY A 404 18.39 0.64 9.56
C GLY A 404 19.35 0.86 10.72
N ILE A 405 18.79 1.21 11.89
CA ILE A 405 19.52 1.40 13.15
C ILE A 405 19.13 0.30 14.15
N ILE A 406 17.87 -0.13 14.13
CA ILE A 406 17.35 -1.18 14.99
C ILE A 406 17.52 -2.50 14.24
N THR A 407 18.12 -3.50 14.88
CA THR A 407 18.11 -4.85 14.32
C THR A 407 16.71 -5.42 14.49
N GLU A 408 16.14 -5.92 13.42
CA GLU A 408 14.77 -6.38 13.37
C GLU A 408 14.68 -7.84 12.92
N ILE A 409 13.51 -8.46 13.12
CA ILE A 409 13.27 -9.83 12.64
C ILE A 409 13.27 -9.88 11.12
N ASN A 410 12.67 -8.89 10.47
CA ASN A 410 12.65 -8.74 9.04
C ASN A 410 13.04 -7.30 8.68
N GLU A 411 14.14 -7.13 7.96
CA GLU A 411 14.64 -5.81 7.54
C GLU A 411 13.99 -5.34 6.22
N ASP A 412 13.15 -6.18 5.60
CA ASP A 412 12.59 -5.95 4.27
C ASP A 412 11.10 -5.51 4.30
N ASN A 413 10.48 -5.37 5.47
CA ASN A 413 9.06 -4.97 5.63
C ASN A 413 8.85 -3.55 6.17
N ASN A 414 9.90 -2.74 6.20
CA ASN A 414 9.91 -1.42 6.84
C ASN A 414 9.37 -0.28 5.95
N ILE A 415 8.89 -0.57 4.74
CA ILE A 415 8.58 0.43 3.71
C ILE A 415 7.13 0.31 3.22
N ASP A 416 6.46 1.45 3.11
CA ASP A 416 5.19 1.59 2.39
C ASP A 416 5.22 2.76 1.39
N ASN A 417 4.42 2.68 0.33
CA ASN A 417 4.41 3.64 -0.76
C ASN A 417 3.00 4.06 -1.17
N GLU A 418 2.83 5.35 -1.44
CA GLU A 418 1.58 5.91 -1.97
C GLU A 418 1.79 6.81 -3.18
N SER A 419 0.81 6.83 -4.09
CA SER A 419 0.83 7.69 -5.27
C SER A 419 0.02 8.96 -5.04
N LEU A 420 0.68 10.11 -5.13
CA LEU A 420 0.07 11.43 -4.92
C LEU A 420 0.02 12.21 -6.24
N GLU A 421 -1.16 12.78 -6.54
CA GLU A 421 -1.38 13.69 -7.66
C GLU A 421 -1.76 15.07 -7.12
N LEU A 422 -1.02 16.11 -7.54
CA LEU A 422 -1.30 17.47 -7.08
C LEU A 422 -2.66 17.95 -7.58
N LEU A 423 -3.49 18.44 -6.66
CA LEU A 423 -4.76 19.06 -7.00
C LEU A 423 -4.55 20.48 -7.52
N THR A 424 -4.96 20.75 -8.76
CA THR A 424 -4.89 22.08 -9.37
C THR A 424 -6.27 22.58 -9.79
N THR A 425 -6.49 23.90 -9.70
CA THR A 425 -7.71 24.51 -10.21
C THR A 425 -7.58 24.82 -11.72
N PRO A 426 -8.65 24.66 -12.51
CA PRO A 426 -8.68 25.12 -13.89
C PRO A 426 -8.39 26.62 -14.03
N PRO A 427 -7.96 27.09 -15.23
CA PRO A 427 -7.82 28.51 -15.51
C PRO A 427 -9.13 29.29 -15.31
N ILE A 428 -9.03 30.56 -14.89
CA ILE A 428 -10.18 31.44 -14.69
C ILE A 428 -10.94 31.62 -16.02
N GLU A 429 -12.25 31.35 -16.02
CA GLU A 429 -13.12 31.59 -17.16
C GLU A 429 -13.70 33.01 -17.13
N ILE A 430 -13.57 33.75 -18.24
CA ILE A 430 -14.08 35.12 -18.36
C ILE A 430 -15.47 35.09 -18.99
N LEU A 431 -16.46 35.52 -18.22
CA LEU A 431 -17.86 35.63 -18.63
C LEU A 431 -18.15 37.02 -19.24
N PRO A 432 -19.24 37.18 -20.00
CA PRO A 432 -19.64 38.47 -20.54
C PRO A 432 -19.84 39.53 -19.46
N ASN A 433 -19.38 40.74 -19.75
CA ASN A 433 -19.57 41.90 -18.90
C ASN A 433 -21.04 42.32 -18.83
N HIS A 434 -21.44 42.88 -17.69
CA HIS A 434 -22.82 43.29 -17.43
C HIS A 434 -22.92 44.80 -17.25
N LEU A 435 -23.87 45.41 -17.96
CA LEU A 435 -24.02 46.86 -18.04
C LEU A 435 -25.37 47.28 -17.47
N LYS A 436 -25.38 48.26 -16.57
CA LYS A 436 -26.60 48.88 -16.04
C LYS A 436 -26.57 50.40 -16.12
N CYS A 437 -27.77 50.99 -16.11
CA CYS A 437 -27.94 52.43 -16.02
C CYS A 437 -27.41 52.97 -14.69
N ASN A 438 -26.74 54.12 -14.75
CA ASN A 438 -26.36 54.91 -13.59
C ASN A 438 -27.62 55.35 -12.83
N GLU A 439 -27.71 54.97 -11.56
CA GLU A 439 -28.75 55.37 -10.62
C GLU A 439 -28.30 56.54 -9.72
N GLY A 440 -27.05 56.99 -9.89
CA GLY A 440 -26.44 58.13 -9.22
C GLY A 440 -25.00 57.82 -8.82
N SER A 441 -24.13 58.83 -8.84
CA SER A 441 -22.71 58.71 -8.44
C SER A 441 -21.92 57.58 -9.13
N ASN A 442 -22.26 57.26 -10.38
CA ASN A 442 -21.69 56.13 -11.15
C ASN A 442 -21.93 54.76 -10.49
N SER A 443 -23.09 54.59 -9.84
CA SER A 443 -23.48 53.35 -9.18
C SER A 443 -24.81 52.80 -9.70
N ALA A 444 -24.99 51.48 -9.58
CA ALA A 444 -26.23 50.77 -9.86
C ALA A 444 -26.33 49.51 -8.98
N VAL A 445 -27.55 49.00 -8.78
CA VAL A 445 -27.76 47.70 -8.12
C VAL A 445 -27.78 46.55 -9.13
N PHE A 446 -26.94 45.54 -8.94
CA PHE A 446 -26.78 44.35 -9.80
C PHE A 446 -27.31 43.09 -9.10
N ASN A 447 -27.90 42.19 -9.89
CA ASN A 447 -28.16 40.82 -9.45
C ASN A 447 -27.06 39.92 -10.05
N LEU A 448 -26.00 39.67 -9.27
CA LEU A 448 -24.84 38.88 -9.69
C LEU A 448 -25.21 37.42 -9.99
N ILE A 449 -26.30 36.91 -9.41
CA ILE A 449 -26.79 35.55 -9.64
C ILE A 449 -27.40 35.44 -11.03
N ASP A 450 -28.24 36.39 -11.43
CA ASP A 450 -28.81 36.42 -12.79
C ASP A 450 -27.69 36.56 -13.82
N ASN A 451 -26.71 37.41 -13.52
CA ASN A 451 -25.55 37.64 -14.37
C ASN A 451 -24.72 36.36 -14.59
N PHE A 452 -24.56 35.54 -13.56
CA PHE A 452 -23.86 34.26 -13.66
C PHE A 452 -24.71 33.17 -14.33
N SER A 453 -25.95 32.98 -13.86
CA SER A 453 -26.84 31.89 -14.30
C SER A 453 -27.24 31.98 -15.78
N THR A 454 -27.33 33.20 -16.32
CA THR A 454 -27.54 33.43 -17.77
C THR A 454 -26.39 32.94 -18.63
N SER A 455 -25.19 32.77 -18.06
CA SER A 455 -23.98 32.42 -18.79
C SER A 455 -23.58 30.94 -18.64
N THR A 456 -23.96 30.25 -17.56
CA THR A 456 -23.35 28.95 -17.22
C THR A 456 -24.29 27.77 -16.98
N ASN A 457 -25.63 27.91 -16.93
CA ASN A 457 -26.57 26.81 -16.59
C ASN A 457 -26.24 26.07 -15.26
N ILE A 458 -25.48 26.67 -14.35
CA ILE A 458 -25.06 26.09 -13.06
C ILE A 458 -26.07 26.46 -11.97
N SER A 459 -26.36 25.52 -11.05
CA SER A 459 -27.32 25.69 -9.95
C SER A 459 -26.80 26.60 -8.82
N PHE A 460 -27.71 27.37 -8.22
CA PHE A 460 -27.44 28.42 -7.23
C PHE A 460 -26.81 27.95 -5.90
N GLY A 461 -26.91 26.67 -5.55
CA GLY A 461 -26.54 26.17 -4.21
C GLY A 461 -25.04 25.96 -3.94
N LEU A 462 -24.16 26.25 -4.90
CA LEU A 462 -22.71 25.92 -4.83
C LEU A 462 -21.79 27.08 -5.25
N ILE A 463 -22.30 28.31 -5.30
CA ILE A 463 -21.57 29.47 -5.83
C ILE A 463 -21.36 30.54 -4.76
N GLN A 464 -20.16 31.09 -4.69
CA GLN A 464 -19.78 32.19 -3.80
C GLN A 464 -19.18 33.33 -4.64
N PHE A 465 -19.47 34.58 -4.26
CA PHE A 465 -19.06 35.78 -5.01
C PHE A 465 -18.06 36.62 -4.20
N TYR A 466 -17.05 37.17 -4.86
CA TYR A 466 -15.96 37.93 -4.23
C TYR A 466 -15.60 39.18 -5.05
N ASN A 467 -15.10 40.21 -4.36
CA ASN A 467 -14.67 41.47 -4.98
C ASN A 467 -13.25 41.41 -5.57
N ASN A 468 -12.45 40.42 -5.18
CA ASN A 468 -11.10 40.19 -5.71
C ASN A 468 -10.71 38.71 -5.60
N LEU A 469 -9.67 38.33 -6.33
CA LEU A 469 -9.20 36.94 -6.40
C LEU A 469 -8.60 36.44 -5.07
N SER A 470 -7.91 37.30 -4.32
CA SER A 470 -7.28 36.91 -3.05
C SER A 470 -8.30 36.48 -2.00
N ASP A 471 -9.40 37.24 -1.88
CA ASP A 471 -10.52 36.90 -1.01
C ASP A 471 -11.18 35.58 -1.41
N LEU A 472 -11.30 35.30 -2.71
CA LEU A 472 -11.84 34.04 -3.24
C LEU A 472 -10.96 32.84 -2.87
N GLU A 473 -9.64 32.97 -3.04
CA GLU A 473 -8.66 31.92 -2.74
C GLU A 473 -8.63 31.61 -1.24
N ALA A 474 -8.65 32.64 -0.39
CA ALA A 474 -8.70 32.49 1.07
C ALA A 474 -10.09 32.10 1.61
N GLY A 475 -11.16 32.29 0.83
CA GLY A 475 -12.54 32.10 1.29
C GLY A 475 -13.01 33.19 2.26
N GLU A 476 -12.44 34.38 2.19
CA GLU A 476 -12.71 35.52 3.06
C GLU A 476 -13.56 36.59 2.35
N ASN A 477 -14.26 37.45 3.09
CA ASN A 477 -15.01 38.60 2.55
C ASN A 477 -16.01 38.28 1.41
N GLU A 478 -16.73 37.15 1.54
CA GLU A 478 -17.79 36.77 0.60
C GLU A 478 -18.87 37.87 0.48
N ILE A 479 -19.35 38.10 -0.74
CA ILE A 479 -20.50 38.96 -1.01
C ILE A 479 -21.77 38.24 -0.58
N LEU A 480 -22.32 38.63 0.57
CA LEU A 480 -23.46 37.97 1.22
C LEU A 480 -24.83 38.26 0.59
N ILE A 481 -24.95 39.34 -0.18
CA ILE A 481 -26.21 39.77 -0.82
C ILE A 481 -25.97 39.94 -2.34
N PRO A 482 -25.72 38.84 -3.08
CA PRO A 482 -25.35 38.93 -4.49
C PRO A 482 -26.54 39.26 -5.41
N ASP A 483 -27.78 39.11 -4.96
CA ASP A 483 -29.00 39.45 -5.72
C ASP A 483 -29.28 40.97 -5.78
N SER A 484 -28.68 41.74 -4.88
CA SER A 484 -28.89 43.18 -4.74
C SER A 484 -27.59 43.91 -4.43
N TYR A 485 -26.55 43.64 -5.22
CA TYR A 485 -25.18 44.14 -5.02
C TYR A 485 -24.97 45.52 -5.65
N SER A 486 -24.46 46.50 -4.89
CA SER A 486 -24.07 47.81 -5.42
C SER A 486 -22.57 47.87 -5.69
N ASN A 487 -22.18 48.39 -6.86
CA ASN A 487 -20.77 48.55 -7.20
C ASN A 487 -20.06 49.61 -6.32
N ILE A 488 -18.79 49.35 -6.02
CA ILE A 488 -17.89 50.23 -5.26
C ILE A 488 -17.08 51.13 -6.20
N THR A 489 -16.71 50.57 -7.36
CA THR A 489 -15.97 51.26 -8.42
C THR A 489 -16.66 51.01 -9.76
N ASN A 490 -16.30 51.78 -10.78
CA ASN A 490 -16.83 51.60 -12.14
C ASN A 490 -15.68 51.78 -13.15
N PRO A 491 -15.28 50.74 -13.91
CA PRO A 491 -15.78 49.36 -13.85
C PRO A 491 -15.32 48.62 -12.59
N GLN A 492 -16.01 47.53 -12.23
CA GLN A 492 -15.62 46.64 -11.14
C GLN A 492 -15.67 45.18 -11.59
N THR A 493 -14.61 44.42 -11.29
CA THR A 493 -14.55 42.97 -11.55
C THR A 493 -15.15 42.19 -10.39
N ILE A 494 -15.93 41.16 -10.70
CA ILE A 494 -16.52 40.21 -9.75
C ILE A 494 -15.95 38.82 -10.05
N TYR A 495 -15.54 38.13 -8.99
CA TYR A 495 -15.03 36.76 -9.04
C TYR A 495 -16.03 35.78 -8.43
N ILE A 496 -16.09 34.57 -8.96
CA ILE A 496 -17.09 33.57 -8.60
C ILE A 496 -16.38 32.24 -8.38
N LYS A 497 -16.59 31.65 -7.21
CA LYS A 497 -16.09 30.32 -6.84
C LYS A 497 -17.22 29.32 -6.97
N VAL A 498 -17.04 28.30 -7.81
CA VAL A 498 -18.00 27.21 -7.98
C VAL A 498 -17.38 25.93 -7.48
N LYS A 499 -18.00 25.28 -6.49
CA LYS A 499 -17.49 24.01 -5.97
C LYS A 499 -17.56 22.93 -7.07
N ASN A 500 -16.42 22.36 -7.43
CA ASN A 500 -16.32 21.26 -8.40
C ASN A 500 -15.25 20.24 -7.94
N SER A 501 -15.68 19.13 -7.35
CA SER A 501 -14.80 18.11 -6.75
C SER A 501 -13.77 17.58 -7.77
N PRO A 502 -12.47 17.47 -7.42
CA PRO A 502 -11.88 17.60 -6.08
C PRO A 502 -11.54 19.04 -5.64
N CYS A 503 -11.71 20.05 -6.51
CA CYS A 503 -11.39 21.45 -6.25
C CYS A 503 -12.58 22.39 -6.46
N TYR A 504 -12.36 23.47 -7.21
CA TYR A 504 -13.34 24.49 -7.56
C TYR A 504 -12.95 25.12 -8.88
N GLU A 505 -13.96 25.68 -9.54
CA GLU A 505 -13.81 26.48 -10.76
C GLU A 505 -13.94 27.96 -10.40
N VAL A 506 -13.22 28.80 -11.15
CA VAL A 506 -13.24 30.24 -10.95
C VAL A 506 -13.73 30.92 -12.22
N TYR A 507 -14.72 31.79 -12.05
CA TYR A 507 -15.22 32.64 -13.13
C TYR A 507 -15.04 34.12 -12.77
N GLN A 508 -14.97 34.97 -13.78
CA GLN A 508 -14.97 36.42 -13.59
C GLN A 508 -15.81 37.15 -14.64
N PHE A 509 -16.40 38.30 -14.27
CA PHE A 509 -16.96 39.28 -15.20
C PHE A 509 -16.82 40.69 -14.64
N ASP A 510 -16.86 41.71 -15.50
CA ASP A 510 -16.99 43.09 -15.06
C ASP A 510 -18.45 43.52 -14.97
N ILE A 511 -18.78 44.27 -13.92
CA ILE A 511 -19.97 45.11 -13.84
C ILE A 511 -19.62 46.54 -14.22
N LEU A 512 -20.41 47.11 -15.11
CA LEU A 512 -20.24 48.44 -15.64
C LEU A 512 -21.51 49.25 -15.45
N VAL A 513 -21.32 50.53 -15.13
CA VAL A 513 -22.39 51.51 -15.02
C VAL A 513 -22.19 52.56 -16.09
N GLU A 514 -23.23 52.84 -16.87
CA GLU A 514 -23.22 53.92 -17.86
C GLU A 514 -24.40 54.85 -17.70
N ASN A 515 -24.24 56.11 -18.12
CA ASN A 515 -25.34 57.05 -18.16
C ASN A 515 -26.35 56.64 -19.24
N CYS A 516 -27.59 56.42 -18.83
CA CYS A 516 -28.66 56.02 -19.74
C CYS A 516 -29.30 57.22 -20.46
N PRO A 517 -29.97 56.99 -21.61
CA PRO A 517 -30.55 58.08 -22.38
C PRO A 517 -31.56 58.87 -21.53
N PRO A 518 -31.48 60.22 -21.52
CA PRO A 518 -32.44 61.03 -20.79
C PRO A 518 -33.85 60.95 -21.40
N HIS A 519 -34.87 61.01 -20.55
CA HIS A 519 -36.26 61.04 -20.97
C HIS A 519 -36.76 62.48 -21.04
N ILE A 520 -36.97 62.96 -22.27
CA ILE A 520 -37.31 64.36 -22.56
C ILE A 520 -38.84 64.53 -22.59
N PRO A 521 -39.45 65.31 -21.68
CA PRO A 521 -40.90 65.52 -21.67
C PRO A 521 -41.35 66.39 -22.86
N GLN A 522 -42.62 66.25 -23.27
CA GLN A 522 -43.18 67.01 -24.40
C GLN A 522 -43.77 68.37 -24.00
N GLY A 523 -43.85 68.67 -22.71
CA GLY A 523 -44.32 69.97 -22.23
C GLY A 523 -44.10 70.15 -20.74
N PHE A 524 -44.18 71.40 -20.31
CA PHE A 524 -44.09 71.80 -18.90
C PHE A 524 -44.87 73.11 -18.68
N SER A 525 -45.21 73.41 -17.43
CA SER A 525 -46.09 74.51 -17.04
C SER A 525 -45.51 75.41 -15.97
N PRO A 526 -44.82 76.50 -16.33
CA PRO A 526 -44.21 77.44 -15.38
C PRO A 526 -45.27 78.38 -14.75
N ASN A 527 -46.13 77.83 -13.88
CA ASN A 527 -47.26 78.54 -13.23
C ASN A 527 -47.09 78.66 -11.70
N ASN A 528 -45.95 78.20 -11.15
CA ASN A 528 -45.61 78.14 -9.74
C ASN A 528 -46.55 77.25 -8.89
N ASP A 529 -47.11 76.18 -9.48
CA ASP A 529 -47.89 75.18 -8.73
C ASP A 529 -47.06 74.03 -8.15
N THR A 530 -45.73 74.08 -8.32
CA THR A 530 -44.69 73.09 -7.96
C THR A 530 -44.63 71.85 -8.84
N ILE A 531 -45.52 71.70 -9.82
CA ILE A 531 -45.61 70.53 -10.69
C ILE A 531 -45.23 70.93 -12.12
N ASN A 532 -44.18 70.32 -12.67
CA ASN A 532 -43.70 70.61 -14.02
C ASN A 532 -43.42 72.11 -14.27
N ASP A 533 -43.00 72.87 -13.26
CA ASP A 533 -42.71 74.32 -13.38
C ASP A 533 -41.50 74.65 -14.27
N TRP A 534 -40.71 73.65 -14.63
CA TRP A 534 -39.51 73.79 -15.44
C TRP A 534 -39.35 72.58 -16.35
N PHE A 535 -38.48 72.72 -17.35
CA PHE A 535 -38.22 71.66 -18.31
C PHE A 535 -37.36 70.54 -17.71
N ASN A 536 -38.00 69.72 -16.89
CA ASN A 536 -37.40 68.64 -16.12
C ASN A 536 -37.18 67.39 -16.98
N ILE A 537 -36.06 67.37 -17.70
CA ILE A 537 -35.59 66.20 -18.44
C ILE A 537 -35.06 65.15 -17.45
N GLN A 538 -35.73 64.00 -17.36
CA GLN A 538 -35.34 62.94 -16.43
C GLN A 538 -34.03 62.28 -16.86
N ASN A 539 -33.20 61.86 -15.91
CA ASN A 539 -31.87 61.26 -16.13
C ASN A 539 -30.89 62.16 -16.91
N LEU A 540 -31.14 63.47 -16.94
CA LEU A 540 -30.21 64.44 -17.51
C LEU A 540 -29.37 65.09 -16.41
N TYR A 541 -30.07 65.73 -15.47
CA TYR A 541 -29.44 66.56 -14.45
C TYR A 541 -28.75 65.71 -13.38
N GLY A 542 -27.46 65.95 -13.13
CA GLY A 542 -26.60 65.16 -12.23
C GLY A 542 -26.13 63.81 -12.80
N PHE A 543 -26.40 63.53 -14.07
CA PHE A 543 -25.92 62.35 -14.80
C PHE A 543 -25.04 62.73 -15.99
N PHE A 544 -25.42 63.79 -16.72
CA PHE A 544 -24.65 64.36 -17.82
C PHE A 544 -24.21 65.79 -17.46
N ASP A 545 -23.29 65.95 -16.51
CA ASP A 545 -22.90 67.25 -15.94
C ASP A 545 -22.40 68.26 -17.00
N ASN A 546 -21.84 67.75 -18.09
CA ASN A 546 -21.33 68.56 -19.19
C ASN A 546 -22.35 68.82 -20.30
N HIS A 547 -23.62 68.47 -20.11
CA HIS A 547 -24.63 68.66 -21.16
C HIS A 547 -24.86 70.15 -21.47
N GLU A 548 -25.29 70.41 -22.70
CA GLU A 548 -25.67 71.72 -23.19
C GLU A 548 -27.10 71.65 -23.75
N LEU A 549 -28.00 72.46 -23.17
CA LEU A 549 -29.39 72.58 -23.60
C LEU A 549 -29.62 73.93 -24.28
N LYS A 550 -29.97 73.92 -25.56
CA LYS A 550 -30.33 75.10 -26.34
C LYS A 550 -31.80 75.09 -26.71
N ILE A 551 -32.52 76.17 -26.43
CA ILE A 551 -33.94 76.33 -26.78
C ILE A 551 -34.13 77.45 -27.80
N PHE A 552 -34.93 77.17 -28.82
CA PHE A 552 -35.25 78.05 -29.93
C PHE A 552 -36.75 78.34 -29.97
N ASN A 553 -37.11 79.57 -30.32
CA ASN A 553 -38.51 79.90 -30.63
C ASN A 553 -38.93 79.34 -32.01
N ARG A 554 -40.21 79.48 -32.36
CA ARG A 554 -40.76 79.03 -33.66
C ARG A 554 -40.11 79.63 -34.92
N TYR A 555 -39.32 80.69 -34.76
CA TYR A 555 -38.61 81.36 -35.85
C TYR A 555 -37.14 80.95 -35.94
N GLY A 556 -36.70 79.97 -35.14
CA GLY A 556 -35.31 79.50 -35.11
C GLY A 556 -34.34 80.41 -34.36
N THR A 557 -34.84 81.37 -33.56
CA THR A 557 -33.98 82.23 -32.73
C THR A 557 -33.67 81.52 -31.41
N LEU A 558 -32.39 81.43 -31.04
CA LEU A 558 -31.94 80.93 -29.73
C LEU A 558 -32.41 81.88 -28.62
N ILE A 559 -33.21 81.38 -27.70
CA ILE A 559 -33.80 82.14 -26.59
C ILE A 559 -33.29 81.69 -25.22
N PHE A 560 -32.77 80.46 -25.13
CA PHE A 560 -32.20 79.94 -23.90
C PHE A 560 -31.02 79.02 -24.21
N GLU A 561 -29.99 79.11 -23.37
CA GLU A 561 -28.87 78.20 -23.31
C GLU A 561 -28.56 77.88 -21.84
N GLY A 562 -28.55 76.59 -21.51
CA GLY A 562 -28.37 76.08 -20.16
C GLY A 562 -27.52 74.81 -20.13
N ASN A 563 -27.30 74.33 -18.93
CA ASN A 563 -26.49 73.17 -18.56
C ASN A 563 -27.01 72.64 -17.21
N ASP A 564 -26.25 71.77 -16.55
CA ASP A 564 -26.64 71.15 -15.27
C ASP A 564 -27.02 72.16 -14.18
N ASP A 565 -26.26 73.25 -14.05
CA ASP A 565 -26.52 74.32 -13.09
C ASP A 565 -27.62 75.30 -13.52
N LYS A 566 -28.08 75.23 -14.76
CA LYS A 566 -29.01 76.20 -15.37
C LYS A 566 -30.17 75.48 -16.05
N PRO A 567 -31.09 74.90 -15.28
CA PRO A 567 -32.31 74.33 -15.81
C PRO A 567 -33.23 75.41 -16.41
N TRP A 568 -34.05 75.03 -17.39
CA TRP A 568 -34.93 75.97 -18.07
C TRP A 568 -36.30 76.09 -17.39
N TYR A 569 -36.53 77.20 -16.69
CA TYR A 569 -37.80 77.56 -16.06
C TYR A 569 -38.78 78.29 -17.01
N GLY A 570 -38.62 78.14 -18.33
CA GLY A 570 -39.37 78.93 -19.31
C GLY A 570 -38.90 80.39 -19.45
N LEU A 571 -37.77 80.76 -18.84
CA LEU A 571 -37.22 82.12 -18.89
C LEU A 571 -36.23 82.30 -20.06
N ILE A 572 -36.16 83.50 -20.61
CA ILE A 572 -35.23 83.85 -21.71
C ILE A 572 -33.89 84.29 -21.12
N ASN A 573 -32.76 83.73 -21.60
CA ASN A 573 -31.41 84.15 -21.22
C ASN A 573 -30.45 84.40 -22.43
N ARG A 574 -30.98 84.30 -23.65
CA ARG A 574 -30.30 84.60 -24.91
C ARG A 574 -31.19 85.49 -25.80
N GLY A 575 -30.58 86.17 -26.77
CA GLY A 575 -31.27 87.11 -27.67
C GLY A 575 -31.07 88.58 -27.29
N ILE A 576 -31.76 89.51 -27.96
CA ILE A 576 -31.55 90.97 -27.82
C ILE A 576 -32.48 91.58 -26.75
N ASN A 577 -33.67 91.01 -26.53
CA ASN A 577 -34.73 91.56 -25.67
C ASN A 577 -35.31 90.48 -24.74
N ASN A 578 -36.08 90.89 -23.72
CA ASN A 578 -36.88 90.04 -22.83
C ASN A 578 -36.09 89.07 -21.91
N HIS A 579 -34.81 89.35 -21.64
CA HIS A 579 -34.03 88.54 -20.69
C HIS A 579 -34.69 88.53 -19.31
N GLY A 580 -34.81 87.33 -18.73
CA GLY A 580 -35.48 87.11 -17.44
C GLY A 580 -37.01 87.07 -17.51
N ASN A 581 -37.63 87.34 -18.66
CA ASN A 581 -39.08 87.21 -18.83
C ASN A 581 -39.47 85.78 -19.22
N LEU A 582 -40.67 85.37 -18.79
CA LEU A 582 -41.29 84.11 -19.19
C LEU A 582 -41.65 84.13 -20.68
N VAL A 583 -41.40 83.01 -21.35
CA VAL A 583 -41.78 82.83 -22.76
C VAL A 583 -43.31 82.73 -22.89
N PRO A 584 -43.91 83.25 -23.98
CA PRO A 584 -45.34 83.06 -24.24
C PRO A 584 -45.71 81.59 -24.41
N VAL A 585 -46.97 81.24 -24.12
CA VAL A 585 -47.55 79.92 -24.42
C VAL A 585 -47.30 79.54 -25.88
N GLY A 586 -46.78 78.34 -26.10
CA GLY A 586 -46.49 77.84 -27.44
C GLY A 586 -45.43 76.74 -27.50
N THR A 587 -45.14 76.31 -28.72
CA THR A 587 -44.13 75.28 -29.00
C THR A 587 -42.76 75.93 -29.19
N TYR A 588 -41.77 75.36 -28.50
CA TYR A 588 -40.35 75.68 -28.61
C TYR A 588 -39.58 74.45 -29.08
N PHE A 589 -38.41 74.67 -29.66
CA PHE A 589 -37.55 73.60 -30.18
C PHE A 589 -36.28 73.51 -29.35
N TYR A 590 -35.78 72.32 -29.08
CA TYR A 590 -34.55 72.13 -28.33
C TYR A 590 -33.49 71.41 -29.15
N ILE A 591 -32.23 71.72 -28.85
CA ILE A 591 -31.06 70.92 -29.17
C ILE A 591 -30.40 70.60 -27.83
N LEU A 592 -30.31 69.31 -27.50
CA LEU A 592 -29.66 68.79 -26.30
C LEU A 592 -28.41 68.03 -26.71
N ASN A 593 -27.25 68.60 -26.38
CA ASN A 593 -25.96 67.94 -26.54
C ASN A 593 -25.56 67.35 -25.18
N LEU A 594 -25.55 66.02 -25.05
CA LEU A 594 -25.12 65.37 -23.80
C LEU A 594 -23.61 65.46 -23.58
N ASN A 595 -22.86 65.78 -24.65
CA ASN A 595 -21.39 65.84 -24.65
C ASN A 595 -20.74 64.53 -24.12
N ASP A 596 -21.41 63.41 -24.38
CA ASP A 596 -20.97 62.06 -24.09
C ASP A 596 -20.66 61.33 -25.41
N PRO A 597 -19.51 60.64 -25.54
CA PRO A 597 -19.11 59.94 -26.77
C PRO A 597 -20.15 58.93 -27.29
N ASN A 598 -20.97 58.37 -26.41
CA ASN A 598 -21.95 57.34 -26.74
C ASN A 598 -23.25 57.92 -27.31
N TYR A 599 -23.46 59.24 -27.24
CA TYR A 599 -24.73 59.87 -27.59
C TYR A 599 -24.57 60.96 -28.67
N LYS A 600 -25.48 60.93 -29.65
CA LYS A 600 -25.64 62.01 -30.63
C LYS A 600 -26.52 63.14 -30.06
N PRO A 601 -26.37 64.39 -30.56
CA PRO A 601 -27.29 65.47 -30.23
C PRO A 601 -28.75 65.08 -30.43
N MET A 602 -29.57 65.33 -29.40
CA MET A 602 -31.00 65.08 -29.41
C MET A 602 -31.73 66.37 -29.79
N VAL A 603 -32.68 66.28 -30.72
CA VAL A 603 -33.45 67.43 -31.19
C VAL A 603 -34.94 67.13 -31.12
N GLY A 604 -35.73 68.13 -30.76
CA GLY A 604 -37.16 67.95 -30.63
C GLY A 604 -37.89 69.25 -30.31
N TRP A 605 -39.10 69.11 -29.81
CA TRP A 605 -39.95 70.22 -29.40
C TRP A 605 -40.49 70.00 -27.98
N VAL A 606 -40.84 71.11 -27.35
CA VAL A 606 -41.46 71.14 -26.02
C VAL A 606 -42.54 72.23 -26.02
N TYR A 607 -43.70 71.92 -25.47
CA TYR A 607 -44.82 72.85 -25.35
C TYR A 607 -44.83 73.52 -23.98
N VAL A 608 -44.85 74.85 -23.96
CA VAL A 608 -44.97 75.65 -22.74
C VAL A 608 -46.40 76.12 -22.59
N ASN A 609 -47.01 75.87 -21.43
CA ASN A 609 -48.39 76.25 -21.12
C ASN A 609 -48.53 76.58 -19.63
N TYR A 610 -49.22 77.62 -19.22
CA TYR A 610 -49.32 78.00 -17.80
C TYR A 610 -50.65 78.65 -17.47
#